data_AF-A0A9D7CRA9-F1
#
_entry.id   AF-A0A9D7CRA9-F1
#
_cell.length_a   1.000
_cell.length_b   1.000
_cell.length_c   1.000
_cell.angle_alpha   90.00
_cell.angle_beta   90.00
_cell.angle_gamma   90.00
#
_symmetry.space_group_name_H-M   'P 1'
#
loop_
_entity.id
_entity.type
_entity.pdbx_description
1 polymer ?
#
loop_
_entity_poly.entity_id
_entity_poly.type
_entity_poly.pdbx_seq_one_letter_code
_entity_poly.pdbx_strand_id
1 'polypeptide(L)'
;MKTLLDLTQDEARAYLRLAAGDELDAAVALAFDRNVLQGNSKAPDETEVHHALFLLRRACGLEAPSFDAMRVQLRARRTLAA
;
A
#
# COMPACT_ATOMS: atom_id res chain seq x y z
N MET A 1 21.93 -5.10 -2.56
CA MET A 1 20.87 -6.07 -2.88
C MET A 1 19.59 -5.53 -2.27
N LYS A 2 18.63 -5.09 -3.09
CA LYS A 2 17.37 -4.48 -2.62
C LYS A 2 16.44 -5.63 -2.22
N THR A 3 16.32 -5.89 -0.93
CA THR A 3 15.39 -6.88 -0.40
C THR A 3 13.96 -6.42 -0.69
N LEU A 4 13.08 -7.34 -1.10
CA LEU A 4 11.63 -7.12 -1.24
C LEU A 4 10.96 -6.68 0.09
N LEU A 5 11.72 -6.37 1.14
CA LEU A 5 11.27 -6.01 2.47
C LEU A 5 11.46 -4.53 2.77
N ASP A 6 12.28 -3.82 1.98
CA ASP A 6 12.65 -2.44 2.27
C ASP A 6 12.15 -1.50 1.17
N LEU A 7 11.25 -0.60 1.57
CA LEU A 7 10.80 0.51 0.75
C LEU A 7 11.63 1.75 1.14
N THR A 8 12.31 2.36 0.17
CA THR A 8 13.06 3.59 0.45
C THR A 8 12.13 4.79 0.63
N GLN A 9 12.60 5.85 1.29
CA GLN A 9 11.81 7.07 1.49
C GLN A 9 11.43 7.72 0.15
N ASP A 10 12.32 7.71 -0.85
CA ASP A 10 12.03 8.29 -2.17
C ASP A 10 10.96 7.51 -2.94
N GLU A 11 10.99 6.17 -2.84
CA GLU A 11 9.94 5.33 -3.42
C GLU A 11 8.61 5.57 -2.73
N ALA A 12 8.58 5.62 -1.40
CA ALA A 12 7.36 5.91 -0.66
C ALA A 12 6.75 7.26 -1.07
N ARG A 13 7.59 8.28 -1.21
CA ARG A 13 7.17 9.61 -1.71
C ARG A 13 6.68 9.56 -3.15
N ALA A 14 7.24 8.71 -4.01
CA ALA A 14 6.78 8.54 -5.38
C ALA A 14 5.37 7.96 -5.43
N TYR A 15 5.09 6.88 -4.68
CA TYR A 15 3.75 6.31 -4.57
C TYR A 15 2.74 7.30 -4.02
N LEU A 16 3.09 8.01 -2.93
CA LEU A 16 2.22 9.03 -2.36
C LEU A 16 1.93 10.17 -3.33
N ARG A 17 2.92 10.60 -4.12
CA ARG A 17 2.73 11.64 -5.14
C ARG A 17 1.77 11.19 -6.24
N LEU A 18 1.93 9.96 -6.73
CA LEU A 18 1.05 9.38 -7.75
C LEU A 18 -0.39 9.20 -7.24
N ALA A 19 -0.55 8.90 -5.95
CA ALA A 19 -1.83 8.80 -5.28
C ALA A 19 -2.39 10.14 -4.78
N ALA A 20 -1.80 11.28 -5.17
CA ALA A 20 -2.20 12.62 -4.69
C ALA A 20 -2.27 12.75 -3.14
N GLY A 21 -1.42 12.00 -2.43
CA GLY A 21 -1.37 11.94 -0.97
C GLY A 21 -2.30 10.91 -0.32
N ASP A 22 -3.12 10.19 -1.09
CA ASP A 22 -3.96 9.11 -0.56
C ASP A 22 -3.10 7.88 -0.21
N GLU A 23 -2.85 7.69 1.09
CA GLU A 23 -2.01 6.58 1.56
C GLU A 23 -2.57 5.20 1.21
N LEU A 24 -3.89 5.06 1.15
CA LEU A 24 -4.53 3.77 0.90
C LEU A 24 -4.46 3.41 -0.59
N ASP A 25 -4.66 4.37 -1.49
CA ASP A 25 -4.46 4.15 -2.93
C ASP A 25 -2.98 3.91 -3.24
N ALA A 26 -2.07 4.66 -2.59
CA ALA A 26 -0.63 4.41 -2.67
C ALA A 26 -0.28 2.97 -2.22
N ALA A 27 -0.88 2.50 -1.13
CA ALA A 27 -0.67 1.16 -0.60
C ALA A 27 -1.22 0.08 -1.55
N VAL A 28 -2.38 0.28 -2.15
CA VAL A 28 -2.94 -0.64 -3.16
C VAL A 28 -2.03 -0.73 -4.37
N ALA A 29 -1.55 0.39 -4.90
CA ALA A 29 -0.61 0.42 -6.02
C ALA A 29 0.71 -0.30 -5.68
N LEU A 30 1.29 0.00 -4.51
CA LEU A 30 2.50 -0.68 -4.04
C LEU A 30 2.30 -2.19 -3.87
N ALA A 31 1.17 -2.62 -3.30
CA ALA A 31 0.87 -4.04 -3.14
C ALA A 31 0.74 -4.75 -4.51
N PHE A 32 0.11 -4.09 -5.48
CA PHE A 32 0.00 -4.60 -6.84
C PHE A 32 1.37 -4.76 -7.52
N ASP A 33 2.21 -3.72 -7.49
CA ASP A 33 3.54 -3.76 -8.11
C ASP A 33 4.43 -4.84 -7.47
N ARG A 34 4.29 -5.06 -6.16
CA ARG A 34 4.97 -6.15 -5.46
C ARG A 34 4.50 -7.52 -5.89
N ASN A 35 3.20 -7.72 -6.07
CA ASN A 35 2.66 -8.97 -6.60
C ASN A 35 3.24 -9.22 -7.99
N VAL A 36 3.27 -8.20 -8.86
CA VAL A 36 3.84 -8.30 -10.22
C VAL A 36 5.32 -8.71 -10.18
N LEU A 37 6.12 -8.12 -9.29
CA LEU A 37 7.53 -8.49 -9.08
C LEU A 37 7.72 -9.92 -8.59
N GLN A 38 6.72 -10.49 -7.91
CA GLN A 38 6.70 -11.90 -7.49
C GLN A 38 6.13 -12.84 -8.57
N GLY A 39 5.78 -12.32 -9.75
CA GLY A 39 5.16 -13.08 -10.83
C GLY A 39 3.66 -13.34 -10.64
N ASN A 40 3.02 -12.61 -9.71
CA ASN A 40 1.59 -12.68 -9.44
C ASN A 40 0.88 -11.42 -9.96
N SER A 41 0.03 -11.54 -10.98
CA SER A 41 -0.72 -10.40 -11.52
C SER A 41 -2.11 -10.21 -10.89
N LYS A 42 -2.40 -10.90 -9.77
CA LYS A 42 -3.69 -10.78 -9.08
C LYS A 42 -3.77 -9.48 -8.30
N ALA A 43 -4.98 -8.93 -8.23
CA ALA A 43 -5.30 -7.83 -7.34
C ALA A 43 -4.93 -8.19 -5.89
N PRO A 44 -4.36 -7.25 -5.12
CA PRO A 44 -3.88 -7.55 -3.79
C PRO A 44 -5.03 -7.81 -2.82
N ASP A 45 -4.79 -8.70 -1.85
CA ASP A 45 -5.73 -8.92 -0.75
C ASP A 45 -5.57 -7.87 0.38
N GLU A 46 -6.46 -7.92 1.38
CA GLU A 46 -6.43 -6.96 2.49
C GLU A 46 -5.12 -7.02 3.28
N THR A 47 -4.50 -8.19 3.40
CA THR A 47 -3.24 -8.40 4.12
C THR A 47 -2.08 -7.76 3.35
N GLU A 48 -2.03 -7.97 2.04
CA GLU A 48 -1.02 -7.40 1.14
C GLU A 48 -1.10 -5.87 1.12
N VAL A 49 -2.31 -5.30 1.09
CA VAL A 49 -2.53 -3.84 1.18
C VAL A 49 -2.08 -3.30 2.53
N HIS A 50 -2.38 -3.98 3.64
CA HIS A 50 -1.96 -3.54 4.97
C HIS A 50 -0.44 -3.55 5.12
N HIS A 51 0.22 -4.60 4.64
CA HIS A 51 1.66 -4.69 4.66
C HIS A 51 2.31 -3.59 3.81
N ALA A 52 1.75 -3.29 2.63
CA ALA A 52 2.21 -2.17 1.80
C ALA A 52 2.02 -0.82 2.51
N LEU A 53 0.88 -0.60 3.17
CA LEU A 53 0.61 0.62 3.94
C LEU A 53 1.58 0.77 5.12
N PHE A 54 1.90 -0.34 5.80
CA PHE A 54 2.92 -0.36 6.85
C PHE A 54 4.29 0.07 6.32
N LEU A 55 4.71 -0.46 5.17
CA LEU A 55 6.00 -0.08 4.56
C LEU A 55 6.03 1.39 4.15
N LEU A 56 4.95 1.91 3.55
CA LEU A 56 4.82 3.33 3.19
C LEU A 56 4.97 4.23 4.41
N ARG A 57 4.22 3.95 5.47
CA ARG A 57 4.23 4.75 6.70
C ARG A 57 5.57 4.65 7.42
N ARG A 58 6.16 3.45 7.51
CA ARG A 58 7.51 3.23 8.08
C ARG A 58 8.58 4.02 7.33
N ALA A 59 8.58 4.00 5.99
CA ALA A 59 9.54 4.76 5.17
C ALA A 59 9.38 6.28 5.32
N CYS A 60 8.18 6.74 5.71
CA CYS A 60 7.89 8.15 6.02
C CYS A 60 8.13 8.52 7.49
N GLY A 61 8.51 7.57 8.35
CA GLY A 61 8.66 7.79 9.79
C GLY A 61 7.34 7.95 10.55
N LEU A 62 6.24 7.46 9.97
CA LEU A 62 4.90 7.49 10.55
C LEU A 62 4.62 6.19 11.32
N GLU A 63 3.66 6.24 12.25
CA GLU A 63 3.23 5.08 13.03
C GLU A 63 2.59 4.00 12.15
N ALA A 64 2.63 2.74 12.62
CA ALA A 64 2.02 1.63 11.93
C ALA A 64 0.51 1.83 11.73
N PRO A 65 -0.04 1.44 10.56
CA PRO A 65 -1.47 1.55 10.30
C PRO A 65 -2.27 0.47 11.06
N SER A 66 -3.49 0.83 11.47
CA SER A 66 -4.45 -0.15 11.99
C SER A 66 -5.04 -0.99 10.85
N PHE A 67 -4.98 -2.31 11.00
CA PHE A 67 -5.57 -3.25 10.05
C PHE A 67 -7.08 -3.07 9.94
N ASP A 68 -7.77 -3.00 11.08
CA ASP A 68 -9.23 -2.87 11.10
C ASP A 68 -9.70 -1.56 10.48
N ALA A 69 -9.02 -0.45 10.78
CA ALA A 69 -9.34 0.86 10.21
C ALA A 69 -9.15 0.85 8.68
N MET A 70 -8.07 0.25 8.19
CA MET A 70 -7.81 0.10 6.75
C MET A 70 -8.91 -0.73 6.07
N ARG A 71 -9.34 -1.85 6.67
CA ARG A 71 -10.42 -2.69 6.12
C ARG A 71 -11.74 -1.94 6.00
N VAL A 72 -12.09 -1.14 7.00
CA VAL A 72 -13.31 -0.30 6.96
C VAL A 72 -13.25 0.68 5.79
N GLN A 73 -12.11 1.35 5.58
CA GLN A 73 -11.92 2.28 4.46
C GLN A 73 -11.99 1.58 3.09
N LEU A 74 -11.34 0.41 2.93
CA LEU A 74 -11.41 -0.37 1.69
C LEU A 74 -12.84 -0.79 1.35
N ARG A 75 -13.61 -1.25 2.35
CA ARG A 75 -15.01 -1.63 2.17
C ARG A 75 -15.86 -0.43 1.77
N ALA A 76 -15.68 0.72 2.43
CA ALA A 76 -16.39 1.94 2.09
C ALA A 76 -16.13 2.38 0.63
N ARG A 77 -14.87 2.33 0.17
CA ARG A 77 -14.50 2.64 -1.22
C ARG A 77 -15.13 1.69 -2.23
N ARG A 78 -15.20 0.39 -1.91
CA ARG A 78 -15.87 -0.60 -2.77
C ARG A 78 -17.37 -0.36 -2.90
N THR A 79 -18.04 0.03 -1.82
CA THR A 79 -19.47 0.35 -1.85
C THR A 79 -19.75 1.62 -2.65
N LEU A 80 -18.87 2.62 -2.60
CA LEU A 80 -19.03 3.87 -3.34
C LEU A 80 -18.75 3.73 -4.85
N ALA A 81 -18.05 2.67 -5.26
CA ALA A 81 -17.71 2.40 -6.67
C ALA A 81 -18.71 1.45 -7.37
N ALA A 82 -19.74 0.98 -6.66
CA ALA A 82 -20.79 0.09 -7.17
C ALA A 82 -22.07 0.87 -7.51
#